data_AF-X6C9T5-F1
#
_entry.id   AF-X6C9T5-F1
#
_cell.length_a   1.000
_cell.length_b   1.000
_cell.length_c   1.000
_cell.angle_alpha   90.00
_cell.angle_beta   90.00
_cell.angle_gamma   90.00
#
_symmetry.space_group_name_H-M   'P 1'
#
loop_
_entity.id
_entity.type
_entity.pdbx_description
1 polymer ?
#
loop_
_entity_poly.entity_id
_entity_poly.type
_entity_poly.pdbx_seq_one_letter_code
_entity_poly.pdbx_strand_id
1 'polypeptide(L)'
;MIAFRRAAGDANRLLNTLLVALETLKGNEAVKPSDLVVSWSKPTTEAEWLETRNFALRGTMVAIVDALDQYLRIISRISGLTSPELDN
;
A
#
# COMPACT_ATOMS: atom_id res chain seq x y z
N MET A 1 12.94 0.46 14.51
CA MET A 1 11.84 1.43 14.64
C MET A 1 11.87 2.53 13.56
N ILE A 2 13.01 3.20 13.31
CA ILE A 2 13.14 4.24 12.26
C ILE A 2 12.88 3.70 10.84
N ALA A 3 13.41 2.51 10.53
CA ALA A 3 13.20 1.86 9.23
C ALA A 3 11.73 1.55 8.93
N PHE A 4 10.98 1.03 9.91
CA PHE A 4 9.54 0.79 9.80
C PHE A 4 8.75 2.08 9.54
N ARG A 5 9.02 3.14 10.30
CA ARG A 5 8.34 4.43 10.12
C ARG A 5 8.59 5.04 8.74
N ARG A 6 9.82 4.94 8.24
CA ARG A 6 10.15 5.40 6.87
C ARG A 6 9.41 4.57 5.82
N ALA A 7 9.46 3.24 5.92
CA ALA A 7 8.76 2.36 4.98
C ALA A 7 7.24 2.58 4.96
N ALA A 8 6.61 2.70 6.15
CA ALA A 8 5.19 2.97 6.26
C ALA A 8 4.82 4.38 5.73
N GLY A 9 5.65 5.38 6.00
CA GLY A 9 5.48 6.73 5.48
C GLY A 9 5.58 6.79 3.95
N ASP A 10 6.57 6.11 3.38
CA ASP A 10 6.76 6.03 1.93
C ASP A 10 5.61 5.28 1.24
N ALA A 11 5.17 4.15 1.80
CA ALA A 11 4.01 3.41 1.29
C ALA A 11 2.74 4.28 1.27
N ASN A 12 2.47 5.02 2.35
CA ASN A 12 1.31 5.90 2.43
C ASN A 12 1.41 7.09 1.44
N ARG A 13 2.61 7.67 1.29
CA ARG A 13 2.85 8.73 0.30
C ARG A 13 2.60 8.23 -1.13
N LEU A 14 3.10 7.04 -1.46
CA LEU A 14 2.94 6.44 -2.78
C LEU A 14 1.46 6.11 -3.05
N LEU A 15 0.75 5.56 -2.08
CA LEU A 15 -0.69 5.30 -2.19
C LEU A 15 -1.47 6.60 -2.44
N ASN A 16 -1.24 7.64 -1.63
CA ASN A 16 -1.92 8.93 -1.82
C ASN A 16 -1.63 9.52 -3.20
N THR A 17 -0.38 9.44 -3.67
CA THR A 17 0.01 9.88 -5.02
C THR A 17 -0.80 9.13 -6.08
N LEU A 18 -0.92 7.81 -5.96
CA LEU A 18 -1.66 6.97 -6.88
C LEU A 18 -3.16 7.27 -6.88
N LEU A 19 -3.76 7.47 -5.69
CA LEU A 19 -5.18 7.82 -5.56
C LEU A 19 -5.50 9.17 -6.21
N VAL A 20 -4.66 10.17 -5.99
CA VAL A 20 -4.81 11.49 -6.63
C VAL A 20 -4.66 11.36 -8.15
N ALA A 21 -3.69 10.58 -8.64
CA ALA A 21 -3.52 10.34 -10.07
C ALA A 21 -4.73 9.63 -10.71
N LEU A 22 -5.35 8.67 -10.01
CA LEU A 22 -6.57 8.02 -10.50
C LEU A 22 -7.73 9.02 -10.63
N GLU A 23 -7.88 9.96 -9.69
CA GLU A 23 -8.92 10.99 -9.77
C GLU A 23 -8.68 11.99 -10.91
N THR A 24 -7.42 12.38 -11.16
CA THR A 24 -7.10 13.31 -12.27
C THR A 24 -7.27 12.67 -13.65
N LEU A 25 -7.11 11.35 -13.76
CA LEU A 25 -7.31 10.62 -15.00
C LEU A 25 -8.79 10.50 -15.43
N LYS A 26 -9.75 10.69 -14.52
CA LYS A 26 -11.19 10.68 -14.90
C LYS A 26 -11.50 11.73 -15.96
N GLY A 27 -10.93 12.94 -15.84
CA GLY A 27 -11.18 14.07 -16.73
C GLY A 27 -10.22 14.22 -17.93
N ASN A 28 -9.06 13.55 -17.93
CA ASN A 28 -8.01 13.76 -18.91
C ASN A 28 -7.76 12.54 -19.82
N GLU A 29 -7.08 12.75 -20.95
CA GLU A 29 -6.56 11.68 -21.78
C GLU A 29 -5.42 10.95 -21.04
N ALA A 30 -5.51 9.63 -20.96
CA ALA A 30 -4.55 8.82 -20.22
C ALA A 30 -3.38 8.44 -21.12
N VAL A 31 -2.15 8.72 -20.67
CA VAL A 31 -0.93 8.33 -21.38
C VAL A 31 -0.52 6.94 -20.90
N LYS A 32 -0.60 5.94 -21.78
CA LYS A 32 -0.09 4.59 -21.51
C LYS A 32 1.45 4.62 -21.52
N PRO A 33 2.13 4.18 -20.44
CA PRO A 33 3.59 4.04 -20.43
C PRO A 33 4.07 3.03 -21.49
N SER A 34 5.19 3.33 -22.16
CA SER A 34 5.71 2.53 -23.28
C SER A 34 6.24 1.15 -22.87
N ASP A 35 6.57 0.99 -21.59
CA ASP A 35 7.03 -0.26 -20.95
C ASP A 35 5.88 -1.20 -20.55
N LEU A 36 4.62 -0.74 -20.62
CA LEU A 36 3.46 -1.56 -20.30
C LEU A 36 3.10 -2.49 -21.47
N VAL A 37 3.65 -3.71 -21.43
CA VAL A 37 3.48 -4.75 -22.48
C VAL A 37 2.03 -5.25 -22.58
N VAL A 38 1.27 -5.18 -21.49
CA VAL A 38 -0.11 -5.69 -21.43
C VAL A 38 -1.09 -4.71 -22.08
N SER A 39 -2.07 -5.25 -22.82
CA SER A 39 -3.20 -4.48 -23.35
C SER A 39 -3.93 -3.78 -22.21
N TRP A 40 -4.11 -2.48 -22.33
CA TRP A 40 -4.74 -1.65 -21.30
C TRP A 40 -5.74 -0.70 -21.96
N SER A 41 -6.89 -0.55 -21.33
CA SER A 41 -7.94 0.41 -21.71
C SER A 41 -8.28 1.28 -20.51
N LYS A 42 -8.55 2.57 -20.77
CA LYS A 42 -9.01 3.49 -19.74
C LYS A 42 -10.35 3.01 -19.15
N PRO A 43 -10.52 3.01 -17.82
CA PRO A 43 -11.80 2.72 -17.20
C PRO A 43 -12.89 3.66 -17.72
N THR A 44 -14.01 3.09 -18.13
CA THR A 44 -15.13 3.81 -18.79
C THR A 44 -16.29 4.05 -17.84
N THR A 45 -16.41 3.25 -16.77
CA THR A 45 -17.49 3.35 -15.80
C THR A 45 -16.95 3.72 -14.42
N GLU A 46 -17.79 4.36 -13.60
CA GLU A 46 -17.44 4.68 -12.20
C GLU A 46 -17.10 3.41 -11.39
N ALA A 47 -17.76 2.29 -11.69
CA ALA A 47 -17.49 1.01 -11.05
C ALA A 47 -16.05 0.53 -11.30
N GLU A 48 -15.55 0.60 -12.54
CA GLU A 48 -14.16 0.22 -12.88
C GLU A 48 -13.13 1.15 -12.21
N TRP A 49 -13.45 2.44 -12.09
CA TRP A 49 -12.61 3.39 -11.33
C TRP A 49 -12.56 3.05 -9.84
N LEU A 50 -13.71 2.75 -9.24
CA LEU A 50 -13.81 2.34 -7.84
C LEU A 50 -13.10 1.01 -7.59
N GLU A 51 -13.23 0.05 -8.50
CA GLU A 51 -12.53 -1.23 -8.42
C GLU A 51 -11.01 -1.05 -8.48
N THR A 52 -10.51 -0.24 -9.41
CA THR A 52 -9.08 0.08 -9.53
C THR A 52 -8.55 0.75 -8.26
N ARG A 53 -9.31 1.72 -7.71
CA ARG A 53 -9.00 2.37 -6.43
C ARG A 53 -8.96 1.37 -5.28
N ASN A 54 -9.96 0.50 -5.19
CA ASN A 54 -10.05 -0.50 -4.13
C ASN A 54 -8.93 -1.54 -4.23
N PHE A 55 -8.53 -1.93 -5.44
CA PHE A 55 -7.39 -2.82 -5.67
C PHE A 55 -6.09 -2.19 -5.14
N ALA A 56 -5.82 -0.93 -5.48
CA ALA A 56 -4.65 -0.20 -4.98
C ALA A 56 -4.63 -0.07 -3.44
N LEU A 57 -5.78 0.21 -2.84
CA LEU A 57 -5.94 0.27 -1.37
C LEU A 57 -5.65 -1.08 -0.72
N ARG A 58 -6.24 -2.16 -1.25
CA ARG A 58 -6.03 -3.53 -0.74
C ARG A 58 -4.57 -3.95 -0.85
N GLY A 59 -3.94 -3.71 -2.00
CA GLY A 59 -2.52 -4.03 -2.21
C GLY A 59 -1.61 -3.29 -1.22
N THR A 60 -1.89 -2.01 -0.94
CA THR A 60 -1.12 -1.24 0.05
C THR A 60 -1.33 -1.76 1.47
N MET A 61 -2.56 -2.13 1.83
CA MET A 61 -2.85 -2.72 3.14
C MET A 61 -2.09 -4.03 3.36
N VAL A 62 -1.98 -4.88 2.34
CA VAL A 62 -1.15 -6.11 2.41
C VAL A 62 0.31 -5.76 2.70
N ALA A 63 0.88 -4.80 1.97
CA ALA A 63 2.27 -4.39 2.19
C ALA A 63 2.52 -3.81 3.60
N ILE A 64 1.55 -3.06 4.14
CA ILE A 64 1.63 -2.53 5.52
C ILE A 64 1.57 -3.66 6.55
N VAL A 65 0.65 -4.62 6.36
CA VAL A 65 0.51 -5.77 7.27
C VAL A 65 1.79 -6.62 7.26
N ASP A 66 2.36 -6.90 6.10
CA ASP A 66 3.62 -7.64 5.98
C ASP A 66 4.77 -6.91 6.68
N ALA A 67 4.86 -5.59 6.52
CA ALA A 67 5.86 -4.77 7.22
C ALA A 67 5.67 -4.80 8.75
N LEU A 68 4.42 -4.83 9.22
CA LEU A 68 4.10 -4.93 10.64
C LEU A 68 4.45 -6.32 11.20
N ASP A 69 4.14 -7.39 10.48
CA ASP A 69 4.49 -8.76 10.90
C ASP A 69 6.01 -8.92 11.01
N GLN A 70 6.76 -8.43 10.02
CA GLN A 70 8.23 -8.41 10.09
C GLN A 70 8.75 -7.63 11.30
N TYR A 71 8.13 -6.49 11.61
CA TYR A 71 8.49 -5.68 12.78
C TYR A 71 8.23 -6.42 14.10
N LEU A 72 7.06 -7.05 14.24
CA LEU A 72 6.70 -7.84 15.42
C LEU A 72 7.61 -9.05 15.62
N ARG A 73 7.97 -9.76 14.53
CA ARG A 73 8.94 -10.87 14.58
C ARG A 73 10.33 -10.43 15.04
N ILE A 74 10.75 -9.22 14.70
CA ILE A 74 12.04 -8.68 15.19
C ILE A 74 11.95 -8.38 16.67
N ILE A 75 10.85 -7.80 17.14
CA ILE A 75 10.65 -7.50 18.57
C ILE A 75 10.56 -8.77 19.40
N SER A 76 9.84 -9.79 18.94
CA SER A 76 9.66 -11.04 19.69
C SER A 76 10.94 -11.85 19.87
N ARG A 77 11.98 -11.57 19.08
CA ARG A 77 13.32 -12.16 19.22
C ARG A 77 14.19 -11.47 20.28
N ILE A 78 13.79 -10.31 20.79
CA ILE A 78 14.49 -9.61 21.85
C ILE A 78 13.94 -10.13 23.18
N SER A 79 14.64 -11.11 23.78
CA SER A 79 14.29 -11.65 25.10
C SER A 79 14.34 -10.53 26.16
N GLY A 80 13.18 -10.25 26.78
CA GLY A 80 13.02 -9.23 27.84
C GLY A 80 11.92 -8.18 27.59
N LEU A 81 11.31 -8.12 26.40
CA LEU A 81 10.15 -7.25 26.12
C LEU A 81 8.80 -7.94 26.32
N THR A 82 8.78 -9.27 26.35
CA THR A 82 7.68 -10.07 26.86
C THR A 82 8.03 -10.46 28.29
N SER A 83 7.85 -9.55 29.25
CA SER A 83 7.93 -9.95 30.66
C SER A 83 6.84 -11.01 30.89
N PRO A 84 7.20 -12.24 31.33
CA PRO A 84 6.22 -13.27 31.68
C PRO A 84 5.31 -12.87 32.87
N GLU A 85 5.54 -11.69 33.45
CA GLU A 85 4.72 -11.08 34.50
C GLU A 85 3.38 -10.52 33.98
N LEU A 86 3.21 -10.35 32.67
CA LEU A 86 1.95 -9.87 32.06
C LEU A 86 1.00 -11.00 31.63
N ASP A 87 1.41 -12.26 31.77
CA ASP A 87 0.63 -13.46 31.41
C ASP A 87 -0.10 -14.11 32.62
N ASN A 88 -0.16 -13.43 33.76
CA ASN A 88 -0.93 -13.86 34.95
C ASN A 88 -2.20 -13.02 35.15
#